data_AF-A0A963DME8-F1
#
_entry.id   AF-A0A963DME8-F1
#
_cell.length_a   1.000
_cell.length_b   1.000
_cell.length_c   1.000
_cell.angle_alpha   90.00
_cell.angle_beta   90.00
_cell.angle_gamma   90.00
#
_symmetry.space_group_name_H-M   'P 1'
#
loop_
_entity.id
_entity.type
_entity.pdbx_description
1 polymer ?
#
loop_
_entity_poly.entity_id
_entity_poly.type
_entity_poly.pdbx_seq_one_letter_code
_entity_poly.pdbx_strand_id
1 'polypeptide(L)'
;MTTAESATTDTRALYQRFPHLVRIELLWGSVECRQFLSSLLTDDRGEHRTGFPAEHAKTIFSLLMEHDAAFPQCESAVVRPASHDFYQSHGLR
;
A
#
# COMPACT_ATOMS: atom_id res chain seq x y z
N MET A 1 6.61 26.01 -0.67
CA MET A 1 6.67 24.82 0.21
C MET A 1 5.31 24.15 0.08
N THR A 2 5.23 23.08 -0.71
CA THR A 2 3.96 22.44 -1.04
C THR A 2 3.58 21.53 0.12
N THR A 3 2.56 21.92 0.88
CA THR A 3 2.00 21.13 1.98
C THR A 3 1.36 19.88 1.37
N ALA A 4 1.96 18.70 1.58
CA ALA A 4 1.28 17.44 1.34
C ALA A 4 0.18 17.31 2.40
N GLU A 5 -1.02 17.79 2.08
CA GLU A 5 -2.19 17.75 2.95
C GLU A 5 -2.89 16.38 2.82
N SER A 6 -2.13 15.29 2.85
CA SER A 6 -2.60 14.00 2.36
C SER A 6 -2.07 12.82 3.18
N ALA A 7 -2.41 12.84 4.46
CA ALA A 7 -2.73 11.68 5.30
C ALA A 7 -3.19 12.23 6.65
N THR A 8 -4.35 11.82 7.11
CA THR A 8 -4.94 12.16 8.42
C THR A 8 -4.23 11.37 9.52
N THR A 9 -3.61 10.25 9.16
CA THR A 9 -2.84 9.37 10.04
C THR A 9 -1.52 10.02 10.47
N ASP A 10 -1.20 9.99 11.77
CA ASP A 10 0.07 10.51 12.27
C ASP A 10 1.26 9.61 11.88
N THR A 11 2.17 10.14 11.06
CA THR A 11 3.35 9.42 10.56
C THR A 11 4.65 9.84 11.23
N ARG A 12 4.63 10.78 12.18
CA ARG A 12 5.84 11.40 12.76
C ARG A 12 6.72 10.37 13.46
N ALA A 13 6.13 9.55 14.32
CA ALA A 13 6.85 8.50 15.04
C ALA A 13 7.40 7.41 14.09
N LEU A 14 6.64 7.11 13.03
CA LEU A 14 7.05 6.15 12.00
C LEU A 14 8.29 6.65 11.24
N TYR A 15 8.30 7.91 10.81
CA TYR A 15 9.42 8.49 10.04
C TYR A 15 10.65 8.77 10.89
N GLN A 16 10.47 9.14 12.16
CA GLN A 16 11.60 9.24 13.09
C GLN A 16 12.31 7.90 13.27
N ARG A 17 11.54 6.81 13.35
CA ARG A 17 12.09 5.46 13.53
C ARG A 17 12.62 4.86 12.24
N PHE A 18 11.97 5.16 11.11
CA PHE A 18 12.28 4.63 9.78
C PHE A 18 12.31 5.77 8.74
N PRO A 19 13.42 6.53 8.65
CA PRO A 19 13.49 7.72 7.78
C PRO A 19 13.29 7.42 6.28
N HIS A 20 13.61 6.21 5.84
CA HIS A 20 13.40 5.77 4.46
C HIS A 20 11.92 5.64 4.08
N LEU A 21 11.01 5.56 5.07
CA LEU A 21 9.56 5.52 4.84
C LEU A 21 8.97 6.88 4.47
N VAL A 22 9.73 7.97 4.59
CA VAL A 22 9.31 9.30 4.10
C VAL A 22 9.00 9.28 2.60
N ARG A 23 9.50 8.30 1.84
CA ARG A 23 9.13 8.12 0.42
C ARG A 23 7.63 7.91 0.20
N ILE A 24 6.87 7.51 1.23
CA ILE A 24 5.41 7.38 1.16
C ILE A 24 4.78 8.70 0.71
N GLU A 25 5.25 9.83 1.27
CA GLU A 25 4.79 11.18 0.91
C GLU A 25 5.03 11.49 -0.58
N LEU A 26 6.15 11.00 -1.13
CA LEU A 26 6.50 11.24 -2.54
C LEU A 26 5.68 10.38 -3.50
N LEU A 27 5.25 9.21 -3.06
CA LEU A 27 4.50 8.25 -3.86
C LEU A 27 2.99 8.39 -3.66
N TRP A 28 2.52 9.19 -2.69
CA TRP A 28 1.13 9.21 -2.28
C TRP A 28 0.17 9.45 -3.46
N GLY A 29 -0.89 8.64 -3.54
CA GLY A 29 -1.85 8.67 -4.65
C GLY A 29 -1.43 7.90 -5.91
N SER A 30 -0.32 7.16 -5.86
CA SER A 30 0.13 6.27 -6.93
C SER A 30 -0.06 4.79 -6.58
N VAL A 31 -0.13 3.94 -7.61
CA VAL A 31 -0.14 2.49 -7.45
C VAL A 31 1.12 1.99 -6.70
N GLU A 32 2.25 2.65 -6.94
CA GLU A 32 3.53 2.33 -6.29
C GLU A 32 3.47 2.55 -4.77
N CYS A 33 2.74 3.57 -4.30
CA CYS A 33 2.52 3.79 -2.86
C CYS A 33 1.74 2.64 -2.22
N ARG A 34 0.63 2.23 -2.84
CA ARG A 34 -0.15 1.09 -2.36
C ARG A 34 0.71 -0.18 -2.28
N GLN A 35 1.45 -0.48 -3.34
CA GLN A 35 2.32 -1.66 -3.38
C GLN A 35 3.41 -1.58 -2.31
N PHE A 36 3.99 -0.40 -2.10
CA PHE A 36 4.98 -0.17 -1.06
C PHE A 36 4.41 -0.40 0.34
N LEU A 37 3.26 0.22 0.67
CA LEU A 37 2.57 0.05 1.96
C LEU A 37 2.17 -1.40 2.22
N SER A 38 1.58 -2.07 1.21
CA SER A 38 1.24 -3.49 1.29
C SER A 38 2.47 -4.35 1.50
N SER A 39 3.56 -4.07 0.78
CA SER A 39 4.82 -4.80 0.94
C SER A 39 5.31 -4.68 2.37
N LEU A 40 5.30 -3.49 2.98
CA LEU A 40 5.75 -3.28 4.37
C LEU A 40 4.97 -4.11 5.41
N LEU A 41 3.66 -4.29 5.20
CA LEU A 41 2.83 -5.13 6.06
C LEU A 41 3.12 -6.62 5.91
N THR A 42 3.54 -7.04 4.72
CA THR A 42 3.87 -8.44 4.40
C THR A 42 5.37 -8.75 4.48
N ASP A 43 6.23 -7.76 4.71
CA ASP A 43 7.69 -7.90 4.71
C ASP A 43 8.16 -8.54 6.03
N ASP A 44 7.89 -9.84 6.17
CA ASP A 44 8.51 -10.71 7.17
C ASP A 44 9.79 -11.32 6.58
N ARG A 45 10.76 -10.47 6.20
CA ARG A 45 12.01 -10.95 5.59
C ARG A 45 13.01 -11.42 6.65
N GLY A 46 12.73 -12.62 7.17
CA GLY A 46 13.74 -13.60 7.58
C GLY A 46 14.21 -13.55 9.03
N GLU A 47 14.23 -14.75 9.62
CA GLU A 47 14.73 -15.32 10.90
C GLU A 47 15.22 -14.45 12.08
N HIS A 48 15.58 -13.17 11.92
CA HIS A 48 16.08 -12.31 13.01
C HIS A 48 15.48 -10.89 13.04
N ARG A 49 14.58 -10.53 12.13
CA ARG A 49 13.86 -9.25 12.20
C ARG A 49 12.48 -9.48 12.79
N THR A 50 12.33 -9.25 14.09
CA THR A 50 11.03 -8.98 14.69
C THR A 50 10.39 -7.88 13.84
N GLY A 51 9.24 -8.14 13.22
CA GLY A 51 8.57 -7.21 12.31
C GLY A 51 8.31 -5.82 12.92
N PHE A 52 7.48 -5.00 12.28
CA PHE A 52 7.16 -3.70 12.86
C PHE A 52 6.54 -3.87 14.25
N PRO A 53 6.96 -3.06 15.25
CA PRO A 53 6.21 -2.92 16.49
C PRO A 53 4.73 -2.64 16.19
N ALA A 54 3.82 -3.19 16.99
CA ALA A 54 2.38 -3.14 16.73
C ALA A 54 1.86 -1.73 16.41
N GLU A 55 2.38 -0.72 17.12
CA GLU A 55 2.08 0.70 16.89
C GLU A 55 2.40 1.13 15.44
N HIS A 56 3.59 0.78 14.94
CA HIS A 56 4.02 1.15 13.59
C HIS A 56 3.32 0.33 12.51
N ALA A 57 3.06 -0.96 12.76
CA ALA A 57 2.27 -1.78 11.86
C ALA A 57 0.85 -1.22 11.69
N LYS A 58 0.23 -0.77 12.80
CA LYS A 58 -1.07 -0.10 12.78
C LYS A 58 -1.03 1.21 11.99
N THR A 59 0.00 2.04 12.17
CA THR A 59 0.18 3.26 11.36
C THR A 59 0.25 2.94 9.87
N ILE A 60 1.05 1.95 9.46
CA ILE A 60 1.20 1.55 8.05
C ILE A 60 -0.13 1.02 7.50
N PHE A 61 -0.87 0.23 8.29
CA PHE A 61 -2.19 -0.27 7.92
C PHE A 61 -3.21 0.87 7.75
N SER A 62 -3.24 1.84 8.68
CA SER A 62 -4.09 3.02 8.56
C SER A 62 -3.78 3.84 7.32
N LEU A 63 -2.51 4.03 6.99
CA LEU A 63 -2.09 4.69 5.74
C LEU A 63 -2.56 3.93 4.50
N LEU A 64 -2.48 2.60 4.50
CA LEU A 64 -2.97 1.78 3.38
C LEU A 64 -4.48 1.94 3.19
N MET A 65 -5.26 1.90 4.27
CA MET A 65 -6.71 2.08 4.20
C MET A 65 -7.09 3.50 3.75
N GLU A 66 -6.39 4.51 4.24
CA GLU A 66 -6.60 5.89 3.82
C GLU A 66 -6.26 6.09 2.34
N HIS A 67 -5.16 5.50 1.88
CA HIS A 67 -4.77 5.50 0.48
C HIS A 67 -5.83 4.81 -0.40
N ASP A 68 -6.28 3.61 -0.05
CA ASP A 68 -7.25 2.87 -0.85
C ASP A 68 -8.63 3.57 -0.86
N ALA A 69 -9.01 4.24 0.23
CA ALA A 69 -10.23 5.06 0.28
C ALA A 69 -10.13 6.32 -0.60
N ALA A 70 -8.96 6.98 -0.65
CA ALA A 70 -8.74 8.17 -1.45
C ALA A 70 -8.48 7.85 -2.94
N PHE A 71 -7.90 6.69 -3.24
CA PHE A 71 -7.46 6.27 -4.58
C PHE A 71 -7.91 4.84 -4.91
N PRO A 72 -9.23 4.58 -4.99
CA PRO A 72 -9.76 3.23 -5.26
C PRO A 72 -9.29 2.64 -6.61
N GLN A 73 -8.92 3.50 -7.57
CA GLN A 73 -8.32 3.08 -8.85
C GLN A 73 -6.97 2.38 -8.67
N CYS A 74 -6.24 2.67 -7.60
CA CYS A 74 -4.94 2.06 -7.31
C CYS A 74 -5.07 0.66 -6.72
N GLU A 75 -6.18 0.36 -6.04
CA GLU A 75 -6.52 -0.98 -5.55
C GLU A 75 -6.84 -1.92 -6.72
N SER A 76 -7.71 -1.46 -7.63
CA SER A 76 -8.17 -2.23 -8.78
C SER A 76 -7.07 -2.52 -9.81
N ALA A 77 -5.99 -1.73 -9.82
CA ALA A 77 -4.83 -1.96 -10.68
C ALA A 77 -4.03 -3.22 -10.30
N VAL A 78 -4.16 -3.71 -9.06
CA VAL A 78 -3.45 -4.90 -8.56
C VAL A 78 -4.25 -6.19 -8.81
N VAL A 79 -5.58 -6.10 -8.92
CA VAL A 79 -6.47 -7.28 -9.05
C VAL A 79 -7.16 -7.29 -10.42
N ARG A 80 -6.41 -7.40 -11.52
CA ARG A 80 -6.97 -7.83 -12.81
C ARG A 80 -5.99 -8.67 -13.64
N PRO A 81 -5.86 -9.98 -13.40
CA PRO A 81 -5.70 -10.86 -14.54
C PRO A 81 -6.99 -10.75 -15.37
N ALA A 82 -6.86 -10.30 -16.62
CA ALA A 82 -7.95 -10.30 -17.58
C ALA A 82 -8.43 -11.74 -17.81
N SER A 83 -9.31 -12.27 -16.96
CA SER A 83 -9.79 -13.65 -17.07
C SER A 83 -11.17 -13.82 -16.40
N HIS A 84 -12.15 -13.00 -16.80
CA HIS A 84 -13.55 -13.38 -16.57
C HIS A 84 -14.43 -13.34 -17.84
N ASP A 85 -13.91 -12.87 -18.99
CA ASP A 85 -14.73 -12.76 -20.21
C ASP A 85 -14.33 -13.73 -21.35
N PHE A 86 -13.46 -14.72 -21.10
CA PHE A 86 -12.99 -15.63 -22.15
C PHE A 86 -13.48 -17.09 -22.02
N TYR A 87 -14.41 -17.38 -21.10
CA TYR A 87 -15.02 -18.72 -21.01
C TYR A 87 -16.40 -18.84 -21.66
N GLN A 88 -16.84 -17.83 -22.42
CA GLN A 88 -18.07 -17.93 -23.19
C GLN A 88 -17.87 -17.31 -24.58
N SER A 89 -17.30 -18.09 -25.52
CA SER A 89 -17.70 -18.11 -26.95
C SER A 89 -16.60 -18.63 -27.91
N HIS A 90 -16.02 -19.82 -27.68
CA HIS A 90 -15.42 -20.59 -28.80
C HIS A 90 -15.54 -22.12 -28.58
N GLY A 91 -16.64 -22.69 -29.11
CA GLY A 91 -16.70 -23.92 -29.92
C GLY A 91 -16.32 -25.28 -29.32
N LEU A 92 -17.27 -26.23 -29.35
CA LEU A 92 -17.24 -27.44 -30.22
C LEU A 92 -18.16 -28.57 -29.69
N ARG A 93 -19.41 -28.61 -30.16
CA ARG A 93 -20.03 -29.75 -30.86
C ARG A 93 -21.47 -29.44 -31.24
#